data_AF-A0A7Y5VFT0-F1
#
_entry.id   AF-A0A7Y5VFT0-F1
#
_cell.length_a   1.000
_cell.length_b   1.000
_cell.length_c   1.000
_cell.angle_alpha   90.00
_cell.angle_beta   90.00
_cell.angle_gamma   90.00
#
_symmetry.space_group_name_H-M   'P 1'
#
loop_
_entity.id
_entity.type
_entity.pdbx_description
1 polymer ?
#
loop_
_entity_poly.entity_id
_entity_poly.type
_entity_poly.pdbx_seq_one_letter_code
_entity_poly.pdbx_strand_id
1 'polypeptide(L)'
;MNKLFFLFCLCMISLFSQAQQPAELGKVQWLRNYEQALDRAAAEGKCVLILFQEVPGCATCRNYGSGPLSHPLIVEAIESLFVPLCIYNNEGGEDAKVLKRYREPAWNNPVVRIVDAAGADVTDRLSGNYNAAGLVETMTKALGQRGQSVPGYLALLQEEMTAYQRGTATASLSMYCFWTGEKQLGQLSGVVATQAGFMDGREVVRVTYDPAVLPFEELVEAGQSARCADGVYVNGLPRQELAAKVVGSKAVHSETAFRPDDTPKYYLAQTLYRFVPMTPLQSARANALIGKGDSPEAVLSPRQIQLAAQISARPKAGWRNAIGEDFQKAWEAFRSY
;
A
#
# COMPACT_ATOMS: atom_id res chain seq x y z
N MET A 1 -5.55 -60.92 36.89
CA MET A 1 -4.51 -59.90 37.10
C MET A 1 -3.65 -59.81 35.84
N ASN A 2 -3.98 -58.92 34.90
CA ASN A 2 -3.15 -58.67 33.72
C ASN A 2 -2.91 -57.16 33.58
N LYS A 3 -1.64 -56.78 33.67
CA LYS A 3 -1.14 -55.41 33.45
C LYS A 3 -1.16 -55.14 31.95
N LEU A 4 -1.88 -54.12 31.51
CA LEU A 4 -1.76 -53.58 30.16
C LEU A 4 -1.02 -52.24 30.25
N PHE A 5 0.19 -52.23 29.71
CA PHE A 5 1.12 -51.10 29.66
C PHE A 5 0.61 -50.11 28.59
N PHE A 6 0.24 -48.89 28.98
CA PHE A 6 -0.08 -47.82 28.04
C PHE A 6 1.22 -47.06 27.71
N LEU A 7 1.73 -47.25 26.50
CA LEU A 7 2.89 -46.54 25.98
C LEU A 7 2.45 -45.13 25.56
N PHE A 8 2.80 -44.12 26.35
CA PHE A 8 2.56 -42.71 26.01
C PHE A 8 3.62 -42.28 24.99
N CYS A 9 3.23 -42.17 23.72
CA CYS A 9 4.09 -41.63 22.67
C CYS A 9 4.20 -40.11 22.88
N LEU A 10 5.30 -39.66 23.50
CA LEU A 10 5.62 -38.25 23.66
C LEU A 10 5.95 -37.68 22.26
N CYS A 11 4.99 -36.97 21.68
CA CYS A 11 5.21 -36.21 20.45
C CYS A 11 6.23 -35.10 20.76
N MET A 12 7.49 -35.27 20.33
CA MET A 12 8.48 -34.20 20.37
C MET A 12 7.99 -33.06 19.47
N ILE A 13 7.54 -31.98 20.10
CA ILE A 13 7.37 -30.70 19.44
C ILE A 13 8.78 -30.18 19.17
N SER A 14 9.26 -30.34 17.94
CA SER A 14 10.46 -29.68 17.48
C SER A 14 10.23 -28.17 17.52
N LEU A 15 10.72 -27.52 18.58
CA LEU A 15 10.93 -26.08 18.63
C LEU A 15 12.00 -25.73 17.59
N PHE A 16 11.59 -25.55 16.33
CA PHE A 16 12.40 -24.83 15.38
C PHE A 16 12.50 -23.39 15.88
N SER A 17 13.62 -23.05 16.50
CA SER A 17 14.02 -21.67 16.68
C SER A 17 14.07 -21.04 15.30
N GLN A 18 13.09 -20.19 14.98
CA GLN A 18 13.07 -19.47 13.71
C GLN A 18 14.26 -18.53 13.74
N ALA A 19 15.35 -18.93 13.07
CA ALA A 19 16.52 -18.09 12.92
C ALA A 19 16.04 -16.71 12.42
N GLN A 20 16.43 -15.66 13.13
CA GLN A 20 15.98 -14.32 12.82
C GLN A 20 16.47 -13.96 11.40
N GLN A 21 15.52 -13.68 10.50
CA GLN A 21 15.83 -13.33 9.12
C GLN A 21 16.77 -12.11 9.08
N PRO A 22 17.81 -12.09 8.22
CA PRO A 22 18.69 -10.95 8.08
C PRO A 22 17.93 -9.66 7.78
N ALA A 23 18.37 -8.55 8.37
CA ALA A 23 17.65 -7.27 8.30
C ALA A 23 17.49 -6.77 6.85
N GLU A 24 18.45 -7.08 6.00
CA GLU A 24 18.50 -6.75 4.57
C GLU A 24 17.37 -7.39 3.78
N LEU A 25 16.80 -8.50 4.25
CA LEU A 25 15.73 -9.22 3.55
C LEU A 25 14.33 -8.75 3.94
N GLY A 26 14.22 -7.84 4.92
CA GLY A 26 12.94 -7.32 5.39
C GLY A 26 12.05 -8.41 5.96
N LYS A 27 10.74 -8.32 5.68
CA LYS A 27 9.70 -9.22 6.20
C LYS A 27 9.18 -10.25 5.18
N VAL A 28 9.70 -10.23 3.95
CA VAL A 28 9.35 -11.19 2.88
C VAL A 28 9.94 -12.57 3.17
N GLN A 29 9.18 -13.63 2.95
CA GLN A 29 9.66 -15.02 3.01
C GLN A 29 10.35 -15.43 1.70
N TRP A 30 11.68 -15.42 1.70
CA TRP A 30 12.47 -15.70 0.50
C TRP A 30 12.82 -17.18 0.34
N LEU A 31 12.64 -17.71 -0.87
CA LEU A 31 13.37 -18.90 -1.31
C LEU A 31 14.85 -18.58 -1.47
N ARG A 32 15.67 -19.63 -1.42
CA ARG A 32 17.14 -19.57 -1.58
C ARG A 32 17.68 -20.50 -2.66
N ASN A 33 16.80 -21.25 -3.31
CA ASN A 33 17.17 -22.17 -4.39
C ASN A 33 16.50 -21.69 -5.68
N TYR A 34 17.33 -21.41 -6.70
CA TYR A 34 16.89 -20.84 -7.97
C TYR A 34 16.02 -21.80 -8.78
N GLU A 35 16.42 -23.07 -8.92
CA GLU A 35 15.64 -24.06 -9.67
C GLU A 35 14.28 -24.33 -9.00
N GLN A 36 14.26 -24.44 -7.67
CA GLN A 36 13.02 -24.56 -6.90
C GLN A 36 12.08 -23.38 -7.13
N ALA A 37 12.61 -22.16 -7.27
CA ALA A 37 11.80 -20.99 -7.54
C ALA A 37 11.20 -21.01 -8.96
N LEU A 38 11.95 -21.47 -9.96
CA LEU A 38 11.45 -21.64 -11.33
C LEU A 38 10.38 -22.74 -11.41
N ASP A 39 10.61 -23.90 -10.78
CA ASP A 39 9.64 -25.00 -10.74
C ASP A 39 8.33 -24.55 -10.09
N ARG A 40 8.43 -23.81 -8.98
CA ARG A 40 7.26 -23.24 -8.29
C ARG A 40 6.56 -22.19 -9.15
N ALA A 41 7.30 -21.34 -9.85
CA ALA A 41 6.74 -20.35 -10.75
C ALA A 41 5.98 -20.99 -11.91
N ALA A 42 6.52 -22.06 -12.50
CA ALA A 42 5.82 -22.85 -13.52
C ALA A 42 4.53 -23.47 -12.98
N ALA A 43 4.58 -24.08 -11.78
CA ALA A 43 3.44 -24.74 -11.16
C ALA A 43 2.32 -23.77 -10.76
N GLU A 44 2.67 -22.58 -10.26
CA GLU A 44 1.72 -21.56 -9.81
C GLU A 44 1.29 -20.58 -10.91
N GLY A 45 1.91 -20.64 -12.09
CA GLY A 45 1.67 -19.67 -13.18
C GLY A 45 2.11 -18.25 -12.84
N LYS A 46 3.14 -18.10 -12.00
CA LYS A 46 3.67 -16.81 -11.52
C LYS A 46 5.03 -16.49 -12.13
N CYS A 47 5.43 -15.23 -12.03
CA CYS A 47 6.83 -14.83 -12.24
C CYS A 47 7.64 -15.02 -10.95
N VAL A 48 8.96 -15.16 -11.09
CA VAL A 48 9.90 -15.10 -9.96
C VAL A 48 10.36 -13.66 -9.79
N LEU A 49 10.19 -13.11 -8.58
CA LEU A 49 10.83 -11.87 -8.19
C LEU A 49 12.14 -12.22 -7.49
N ILE A 50 13.25 -11.93 -8.17
CA ILE A 50 14.60 -12.21 -7.69
C ILE A 50 15.19 -10.95 -7.07
N LEU A 51 15.56 -11.04 -5.79
CA LEU A 51 16.35 -10.05 -5.09
C LEU A 51 17.82 -10.49 -5.03
N PHE A 52 18.70 -9.73 -5.68
CA PHE A 52 20.15 -9.83 -5.48
C PHE A 52 20.56 -8.83 -4.41
N GLN A 53 21.10 -9.32 -3.30
CA GLN A 53 21.33 -8.53 -2.09
C GLN A 53 22.62 -8.96 -1.39
N GLU A 54 23.38 -8.00 -0.87
CA GLU A 54 24.50 -8.30 0.03
C GLU A 54 23.95 -8.67 1.41
N VAL A 55 24.35 -9.83 1.95
CA VAL A 55 23.94 -10.27 3.28
C VAL A 55 25.14 -10.89 4.02
N PRO A 56 25.57 -10.36 5.17
CA PRO A 56 25.17 -9.06 5.75
C PRO A 56 25.59 -7.91 4.83
N GLY A 57 24.76 -6.88 4.73
CA GLY A 57 24.91 -5.79 3.76
C GLY A 57 25.16 -4.41 4.39
N CYS A 58 25.56 -3.45 3.55
CA CYS A 58 25.71 -2.06 3.95
C CYS A 58 24.38 -1.38 4.33
N ALA A 59 24.44 -0.10 4.73
CA ALA A 59 23.25 0.67 5.11
C ALA A 59 22.17 0.70 4.03
N THR A 60 22.53 0.75 2.74
CA THR A 60 21.58 0.69 1.62
C THR A 60 20.78 -0.62 1.64
N CYS A 61 21.43 -1.76 1.83
CA CYS A 61 20.79 -3.07 1.89
C CYS A 61 19.84 -3.17 3.09
N ARG A 62 20.29 -2.72 4.27
CA ARG A 62 19.46 -2.70 5.49
C ARG A 62 18.26 -1.76 5.37
N ASN A 63 18.43 -0.59 4.76
CA ASN A 63 17.35 0.37 4.52
C ASN A 63 16.34 -0.13 3.48
N TYR A 64 16.81 -0.86 2.46
CA TYR A 64 15.92 -1.53 1.51
C TYR A 64 15.10 -2.64 2.19
N GLY A 65 15.75 -3.40 3.08
CA GLY A 65 15.13 -4.38 3.96
C GLY A 65 14.07 -3.79 4.89
N SER A 66 14.42 -2.75 5.65
CA SER A 66 13.52 -2.11 6.63
C SER A 66 12.45 -1.19 6.01
N GLY A 67 12.66 -0.73 4.77
CA GLY A 67 11.71 0.08 4.02
C GLY A 67 10.85 -0.76 3.08
N PRO A 68 11.12 -0.77 1.75
CA PRO A 68 10.29 -1.47 0.76
C PRO A 68 9.98 -2.93 1.09
N LEU A 69 10.98 -3.70 1.52
CA LEU A 69 10.81 -5.14 1.82
C LEU A 69 10.15 -5.42 3.18
N SER A 70 9.77 -4.39 3.93
CA SER A 70 9.02 -4.49 5.18
C SER A 70 7.66 -3.80 5.13
N HIS A 71 7.34 -3.09 4.04
CA HIS A 71 6.04 -2.47 3.85
C HIS A 71 4.95 -3.54 3.71
N PRO A 72 3.91 -3.58 4.57
CA PRO A 72 2.97 -4.70 4.63
C PRO A 72 2.32 -5.10 3.29
N LEU A 73 1.83 -4.11 2.54
CA LEU A 73 1.19 -4.35 1.24
C LEU A 73 2.17 -4.80 0.15
N ILE A 74 3.44 -4.39 0.23
CA ILE A 74 4.47 -4.80 -0.73
C ILE A 74 4.89 -6.23 -0.42
N VAL A 75 5.14 -6.54 0.86
CA VAL A 75 5.45 -7.91 1.32
C VAL A 75 4.37 -8.88 0.85
N GLU A 76 3.11 -8.52 1.06
CA GLU A 76 1.99 -9.34 0.61
C GLU A 76 1.94 -9.47 -0.91
N ALA A 77 2.13 -8.40 -1.67
CA ALA A 77 2.17 -8.46 -3.13
C ALA A 77 3.30 -9.39 -3.64
N ILE A 78 4.50 -9.28 -3.07
CA ILE A 78 5.63 -10.14 -3.40
C ILE A 78 5.28 -11.62 -3.16
N GLU A 79 4.69 -11.94 -2.01
CA GLU A 79 4.43 -13.33 -1.60
C GLU A 79 3.19 -13.95 -2.28
N SER A 80 2.21 -13.13 -2.64
CA SER A 80 0.94 -13.60 -3.23
C SER A 80 0.97 -13.61 -4.75
N LEU A 81 1.65 -12.65 -5.39
CA LEU A 81 1.64 -12.46 -6.84
C LEU A 81 2.90 -13.00 -7.54
N PHE A 82 3.99 -13.20 -6.79
CA PHE A 82 5.26 -13.68 -7.31
C PHE A 82 5.77 -14.88 -6.51
N VAL A 83 6.80 -15.54 -7.04
CA VAL A 83 7.66 -16.43 -6.27
C VAL A 83 8.87 -15.62 -5.78
N PRO A 84 8.99 -15.31 -4.48
CA PRO A 84 10.12 -14.57 -3.94
C PRO A 84 11.37 -15.45 -3.88
N LEU A 85 12.43 -15.03 -4.57
CA LEU A 85 13.76 -15.65 -4.51
C LEU A 85 14.80 -14.61 -4.10
N CYS A 86 15.63 -14.93 -3.12
CA CYS A 86 16.80 -14.13 -2.81
C CYS A 86 18.07 -14.87 -3.26
N ILE A 87 19.00 -14.11 -3.83
CA ILE A 87 20.36 -14.52 -4.17
C ILE A 87 21.32 -13.60 -3.40
N TYR A 88 22.25 -14.17 -2.62
CA TYR A 88 23.25 -13.34 -1.95
C TYR A 88 24.33 -12.99 -2.96
N ASN A 89 24.51 -11.70 -3.22
CA ASN A 89 25.43 -11.23 -4.25
C ASN A 89 26.89 -11.17 -3.78
N ASN A 90 27.16 -11.53 -2.53
CA ASN A 90 28.47 -11.55 -1.89
C ASN A 90 28.93 -12.97 -1.52
N GLU A 91 28.14 -14.00 -1.88
CA GLU A 91 28.42 -15.39 -1.58
C GLU A 91 28.81 -16.19 -2.84
N GLY A 92 29.56 -17.27 -2.60
CA GLY A 92 29.97 -18.22 -3.65
C GLY A 92 28.89 -19.25 -3.98
N GLY A 93 29.31 -20.38 -4.55
CA GLY A 93 28.44 -21.55 -4.74
C GLY A 93 27.29 -21.33 -5.73
N GLU A 94 26.08 -21.76 -5.36
CA GLU A 94 24.90 -21.67 -6.22
C GLU A 94 24.52 -20.21 -6.53
N ASP A 95 24.66 -19.30 -5.58
CA ASP A 95 24.36 -17.87 -5.79
C ASP A 95 25.25 -17.27 -6.88
N ALA A 96 26.56 -17.56 -6.83
CA ALA A 96 27.51 -17.10 -7.83
C ALA A 96 27.19 -17.63 -9.24
N LYS A 97 26.60 -18.83 -9.36
CA LYS A 97 26.12 -19.35 -10.66
C LYS A 97 24.95 -18.53 -11.19
N VAL A 98 24.02 -18.12 -10.33
CA VAL A 98 22.88 -17.28 -10.71
C VAL A 98 23.34 -15.86 -11.07
N LEU A 99 24.27 -15.26 -10.31
CA LEU A 99 24.90 -13.99 -10.67
C LEU A 99 25.51 -14.06 -12.08
N LYS A 100 26.27 -15.13 -12.38
CA LYS A 100 26.86 -15.34 -13.71
C LYS A 100 25.79 -15.48 -14.80
N ARG A 101 24.68 -16.18 -14.53
CA ARG A 101 23.55 -16.33 -15.46
C ARG A 101 22.97 -14.99 -15.88
N TYR A 102 22.73 -14.10 -14.90
CA TYR A 102 22.13 -12.78 -15.15
C TYR A 102 23.14 -11.67 -15.42
N ARG A 103 24.44 -11.98 -15.39
CA ARG A 103 25.54 -11.01 -15.47
C ARG A 103 25.43 -9.92 -14.40
N GLU A 104 24.94 -10.29 -13.22
CA GLU A 104 24.90 -9.38 -12.09
C GLU A 104 26.27 -9.31 -11.42
N PRO A 105 26.76 -8.10 -11.10
CA PRO A 105 28.03 -7.97 -10.38
C PRO A 105 27.87 -8.43 -8.93
N ALA A 106 28.93 -9.00 -8.38
CA ALA A 106 29.00 -9.30 -6.95
C ALA A 106 29.25 -8.02 -6.13
N TRP A 107 28.92 -8.05 -4.84
CA TRP A 107 29.16 -6.95 -3.90
C TRP A 107 28.59 -5.59 -4.36
N ASN A 108 27.36 -5.60 -4.87
CA ASN A 108 26.67 -4.39 -5.30
C ASN A 108 25.46 -4.08 -4.43
N ASN A 109 24.92 -2.87 -4.61
CA ASN A 109 23.66 -2.45 -4.01
C ASN A 109 22.48 -3.34 -4.47
N PRO A 110 21.34 -3.32 -3.75
CA PRO A 110 20.18 -4.15 -4.06
C PRO A 110 19.76 -4.10 -5.53
N VAL A 111 19.45 -5.25 -6.12
CA VAL A 111 18.90 -5.35 -7.48
C VAL A 111 17.68 -6.25 -7.46
N VAL A 112 16.62 -5.81 -8.13
CA VAL A 112 15.44 -6.66 -8.36
C VAL A 112 15.32 -6.98 -9.84
N ARG A 113 15.11 -8.26 -10.14
CA ARG A 113 14.69 -8.75 -11.47
C ARG A 113 13.38 -9.49 -11.32
N ILE A 114 12.50 -9.36 -12.31
CA ILE A 114 11.31 -10.19 -12.41
C ILE A 114 11.43 -11.02 -13.67
N VAL A 115 11.44 -12.34 -13.51
CA VAL A 115 11.65 -13.30 -14.58
C VAL A 115 10.48 -14.26 -14.70
N ASP A 116 10.26 -14.82 -15.88
CA ASP A 116 9.29 -15.89 -16.08
C ASP A 116 9.82 -17.25 -15.57
N ALA A 117 9.01 -18.29 -15.70
CA ALA A 117 9.37 -19.64 -15.26
C ALA A 117 10.53 -20.28 -16.07
N ALA A 118 10.91 -19.71 -17.22
CA ALA A 118 12.12 -20.09 -17.96
C ALA A 118 13.37 -19.28 -17.52
N GLY A 119 13.19 -18.33 -16.59
CA GLY A 119 14.21 -17.44 -16.10
C GLY A 119 14.54 -16.29 -17.06
N ALA A 120 13.68 -15.99 -18.04
CA ALA A 120 13.81 -14.84 -18.92
C ALA A 120 13.23 -13.58 -18.26
N ASP A 121 13.93 -12.44 -18.39
CA ASP A 121 13.45 -11.16 -17.83
C ASP A 121 12.10 -10.77 -18.45
N VAL A 122 11.15 -10.40 -17.58
CA VAL A 122 9.83 -9.87 -17.97
C VAL A 122 9.91 -8.35 -18.07
N THR A 123 10.46 -7.70 -17.05
CA THR A 123 10.69 -6.26 -16.98
C THR A 123 12.17 -5.92 -17.04
N ASP A 124 12.45 -4.63 -17.23
CA ASP A 124 13.79 -4.10 -16.99
C ASP A 124 14.24 -4.36 -15.54
N ARG A 125 15.55 -4.51 -15.38
CA ARG A 125 16.23 -4.65 -14.09
C ARG A 125 16.04 -3.38 -13.25
N LEU A 126 15.52 -3.53 -12.04
CA LEU A 126 15.42 -2.43 -11.07
C LEU A 126 16.74 -2.29 -10.31
N SER A 127 17.40 -1.15 -10.48
CA SER A 127 18.65 -0.80 -9.79
C SER A 127 18.78 0.71 -9.65
N GLY A 128 19.49 1.19 -8.62
CA GLY A 128 19.65 2.63 -8.37
C GLY A 128 18.39 3.33 -7.85
N ASN A 129 17.24 2.64 -7.87
CA ASN A 129 15.98 3.10 -7.31
C ASN A 129 15.56 2.17 -6.16
N TYR A 130 15.93 2.55 -4.93
CA TYR A 130 15.73 1.74 -3.71
C TYR A 130 14.51 2.17 -2.89
N ASN A 131 13.55 2.86 -3.51
CA ASN A 131 12.33 3.27 -2.83
C ASN A 131 11.16 2.31 -3.12
N ALA A 132 10.11 2.42 -2.31
CA ALA A 132 8.96 1.54 -2.38
C ALA A 132 8.19 1.67 -3.71
N ALA A 133 8.07 2.90 -4.24
CA ALA A 133 7.36 3.14 -5.48
C ALA A 133 8.03 2.45 -6.68
N GLY A 134 9.37 2.49 -6.77
CA GLY A 134 10.11 1.82 -7.84
C GLY A 134 9.89 0.30 -7.84
N LEU A 135 9.82 -0.32 -6.66
CA LEU A 135 9.52 -1.73 -6.52
C LEU A 135 8.07 -2.05 -6.93
N VAL A 136 7.11 -1.25 -6.47
CA VAL A 136 5.69 -1.40 -6.83
C VAL A 136 5.47 -1.20 -8.33
N GLU A 137 6.09 -0.19 -8.93
CA GLU A 137 6.05 0.05 -10.38
C GLU A 137 6.64 -1.13 -11.16
N THR A 138 7.76 -1.68 -10.71
CA THR A 138 8.36 -2.86 -11.34
C THR A 138 7.43 -4.08 -11.28
N MET A 139 6.81 -4.32 -10.12
CA MET A 139 5.84 -5.42 -9.95
C MET A 139 4.61 -5.23 -10.84
N THR A 140 4.01 -4.05 -10.86
CA THR A 140 2.81 -3.78 -11.68
C THR A 140 3.09 -3.85 -13.17
N LYS A 141 4.25 -3.36 -13.63
CA LYS A 141 4.72 -3.51 -15.03
C LYS A 141 4.85 -4.98 -15.41
N ALA A 142 5.44 -5.81 -14.54
CA ALA A 142 5.59 -7.24 -14.81
C ALA A 142 4.25 -7.96 -14.94
N LEU A 143 3.30 -7.69 -14.03
CA LEU A 143 1.95 -8.24 -14.12
C LEU A 143 1.29 -7.85 -15.46
N GLY A 144 1.36 -6.58 -15.83
CA GLY A 144 0.81 -6.08 -17.10
C GLY A 144 1.43 -6.75 -18.34
N GLN A 145 2.76 -6.90 -18.38
CA GLN A 145 3.46 -7.57 -19.49
C GLN A 145 3.13 -9.06 -19.61
N ARG A 146 2.68 -9.69 -18.51
CA ARG A 146 2.19 -11.07 -18.51
C ARG A 146 0.68 -11.19 -18.76
N GLY A 147 0.00 -10.07 -19.03
CA GLY A 147 -1.46 -10.04 -19.18
C GLY A 147 -2.20 -10.37 -17.87
N GLN A 148 -1.53 -10.27 -16.73
CA GLN A 148 -2.12 -10.48 -15.42
C GLN A 148 -2.74 -9.17 -14.91
N SER A 149 -3.91 -9.26 -14.29
CA SER A 149 -4.56 -8.10 -13.68
C SER A 149 -3.76 -7.61 -12.48
N VAL A 150 -3.47 -6.32 -12.41
CA VAL A 150 -2.95 -5.69 -11.20
C VAL A 150 -4.08 -5.61 -10.16
N PRO A 151 -3.93 -6.20 -8.97
CA PRO A 151 -4.95 -6.10 -7.92
C PRO A 151 -5.19 -4.65 -7.50
N GLY A 152 -6.45 -4.30 -7.18
CA GLY A 152 -6.84 -2.92 -6.88
C GLY A 152 -6.02 -2.28 -5.76
N TYR A 153 -5.72 -3.01 -4.68
CA TYR A 153 -4.90 -2.48 -3.58
C TYR A 153 -3.47 -2.13 -4.02
N LEU A 154 -2.88 -2.90 -4.95
CA LEU A 154 -1.53 -2.65 -5.45
C LEU A 154 -1.50 -1.47 -6.43
N ALA A 155 -2.55 -1.33 -7.25
CA ALA A 155 -2.72 -0.18 -8.12
C ALA A 155 -2.87 1.12 -7.31
N LEU A 156 -3.67 1.11 -6.24
CA LEU A 156 -3.79 2.26 -5.34
C LEU A 156 -2.48 2.57 -4.62
N LEU A 157 -1.74 1.55 -4.17
CA LEU A 157 -0.43 1.76 -3.56
C LEU A 157 0.55 2.43 -4.53
N GLN A 158 0.53 2.01 -5.81
CA GLN A 158 1.31 2.67 -6.85
C GLN A 158 0.90 4.13 -7.03
N GLU A 159 -0.41 4.39 -7.21
CA GLU A 159 -0.96 5.75 -7.37
C GLU A 159 -0.53 6.67 -6.23
N GLU A 160 -0.71 6.23 -4.99
CA GLU A 160 -0.35 6.99 -3.79
C GLU A 160 1.16 7.27 -3.70
N MET A 161 2.00 6.26 -3.89
CA MET A 161 3.45 6.42 -3.80
C MET A 161 4.00 7.31 -4.92
N THR A 162 3.50 7.16 -6.15
CA THR A 162 3.91 8.00 -7.28
C THR A 162 3.46 9.45 -7.06
N ALA A 163 2.27 9.68 -6.50
CA ALA A 163 1.81 11.03 -6.14
C ALA A 163 2.74 11.69 -5.11
N TYR A 164 3.12 10.99 -4.04
CA TYR A 164 4.04 11.54 -3.05
C TYR A 164 5.44 11.81 -3.61
N GLN A 165 5.93 10.99 -4.54
CA GLN A 165 7.23 11.22 -5.18
C GLN A 165 7.26 12.43 -6.09
N ARG A 166 6.18 12.66 -6.85
CA ARG A 166 6.05 13.83 -7.73
C ARG A 166 5.70 15.11 -6.97
N GLY A 167 5.16 14.95 -5.76
CA GLY A 167 4.73 16.03 -4.89
C GLY A 167 3.22 16.23 -4.97
N THR A 168 2.58 16.33 -3.80
CA THR A 168 1.13 16.53 -3.67
C THR A 168 0.79 17.98 -3.35
N ALA A 169 -0.42 18.40 -3.73
CA ALA A 169 -1.00 19.68 -3.34
C ALA A 169 -2.23 19.48 -2.45
N THR A 170 -2.66 20.56 -1.77
CA THR A 170 -3.88 20.58 -0.96
C THR A 170 -4.84 21.67 -1.41
N ALA A 171 -6.14 21.37 -1.31
CA ALA A 171 -7.22 22.32 -1.48
C ALA A 171 -8.32 22.03 -0.45
N SER A 172 -9.01 23.06 0.01
CA SER A 172 -10.08 22.92 1.00
C SER A 172 -11.39 23.42 0.39
N LEU A 173 -12.32 22.51 0.15
CA LEU A 173 -13.61 22.80 -0.46
C LEU A 173 -14.67 22.85 0.65
N SER A 174 -15.52 23.85 0.68
CA SER A 174 -16.65 23.92 1.61
C SER A 174 -17.94 23.46 0.96
N MET A 175 -18.84 22.91 1.77
CA MET A 175 -20.11 22.38 1.30
C MET A 175 -21.12 22.29 2.44
N TYR A 176 -22.36 21.91 2.13
CA TYR A 176 -23.37 21.68 3.15
C TYR A 176 -23.09 20.48 4.07
N CYS A 177 -22.62 19.35 3.50
CA CYS A 177 -22.34 18.13 4.26
C CYS A 177 -20.99 17.51 3.84
N PHE A 178 -19.95 17.71 4.65
CA PHE A 178 -18.60 17.19 4.41
C PHE A 178 -18.48 15.66 4.39
N TRP A 179 -19.39 14.90 5.01
CA TRP A 179 -19.39 13.44 4.90
C TRP A 179 -19.75 13.01 3.49
N THR A 180 -20.78 13.64 2.91
CA THR A 180 -21.09 13.49 1.49
C THR A 180 -19.93 13.99 0.63
N GLY A 181 -19.31 15.10 1.02
CA GLY A 181 -18.07 15.62 0.44
C GLY A 181 -16.95 14.59 0.33
N GLU A 182 -16.55 13.97 1.45
CA GLU A 182 -15.49 12.97 1.47
C GLU A 182 -15.84 11.76 0.60
N LYS A 183 -17.11 11.34 0.58
CA LYS A 183 -17.57 10.28 -0.32
C LYS A 183 -17.38 10.64 -1.80
N GLN A 184 -17.78 11.86 -2.19
CA GLN A 184 -17.72 12.28 -3.60
C GLN A 184 -16.31 12.62 -4.05
N LEU A 185 -15.54 13.33 -3.24
CA LEU A 185 -14.18 13.75 -3.57
C LEU A 185 -13.20 12.59 -3.46
N GLY A 186 -13.41 11.69 -2.49
CA GLY A 186 -12.57 10.51 -2.26
C GLY A 186 -12.62 9.45 -3.36
N GLN A 187 -13.46 9.62 -4.39
CA GLN A 187 -13.51 8.73 -5.57
C GLN A 187 -12.72 9.25 -6.77
N LEU A 188 -12.30 10.53 -6.76
CA LEU A 188 -11.68 11.17 -7.91
C LEU A 188 -10.26 10.62 -8.13
N SER A 189 -9.95 10.27 -9.38
CA SER A 189 -8.59 9.94 -9.80
C SER A 189 -7.64 11.10 -9.50
N GLY A 190 -6.46 10.80 -8.96
CA GLY A 190 -5.51 11.82 -8.54
C GLY A 190 -5.76 12.38 -7.14
N VAL A 191 -6.91 12.13 -6.50
CA VAL A 191 -7.05 12.35 -5.04
C VAL A 191 -6.31 11.26 -4.29
N VAL A 192 -5.44 11.67 -3.36
CA VAL A 192 -4.62 10.81 -2.51
C VAL A 192 -5.21 10.67 -1.11
N ALA A 193 -5.80 11.75 -0.57
CA ALA A 193 -6.45 11.72 0.73
C ALA A 193 -7.56 12.76 0.82
N THR A 194 -8.56 12.49 1.66
CA THR A 194 -9.57 13.47 2.08
C THR A 194 -9.55 13.61 3.60
N GLN A 195 -10.00 14.75 4.12
CA GLN A 195 -10.23 14.95 5.53
C GLN A 195 -11.41 15.89 5.74
N ALA A 196 -12.49 15.39 6.34
CA ALA A 196 -13.59 16.21 6.81
C ALA A 196 -13.15 17.08 8.00
N GLY A 197 -13.64 18.32 8.03
CA GLY A 197 -13.46 19.22 9.15
C GLY A 197 -14.14 20.56 8.94
N PHE A 198 -13.72 21.55 9.71
CA PHE A 198 -14.32 22.87 9.75
C PHE A 198 -13.27 23.94 9.48
N MET A 199 -13.64 24.94 8.69
CA MET A 199 -12.91 26.21 8.54
C MET A 199 -13.93 27.34 8.56
N ASP A 200 -13.65 28.39 9.34
CA ASP A 200 -14.51 29.58 9.41
C ASP A 200 -16.01 29.26 9.63
N GLY A 201 -16.29 28.32 10.54
CA GLY A 201 -17.65 27.88 10.87
C GLY A 201 -18.37 27.07 9.78
N ARG A 202 -17.70 26.73 8.67
CA ARG A 202 -18.25 25.92 7.58
C ARG A 202 -17.70 24.50 7.58
N GLU A 203 -18.53 23.57 7.12
CA GLU A 203 -18.08 22.22 6.81
C GLU A 203 -17.21 22.22 5.55
N VAL A 204 -16.07 21.56 5.64
CA VAL A 204 -15.02 21.55 4.63
C VAL A 204 -14.45 20.15 4.48
N VAL A 205 -14.11 19.80 3.24
CA VAL A 205 -13.22 18.67 2.96
C VAL A 205 -11.89 19.23 2.47
N ARG A 206 -10.84 18.95 3.24
CA ARG A 206 -9.47 19.12 2.78
C ARG A 206 -9.09 17.93 1.91
N VAL A 207 -8.69 18.19 0.68
CA VAL A 207 -8.28 17.20 -0.31
C VAL A 207 -6.79 17.31 -0.54
N THR A 208 -6.06 16.21 -0.38
CA THR A 208 -4.67 16.05 -0.84
C THR A 208 -4.72 15.33 -2.17
N TYR A 209 -4.07 15.87 -3.19
CA TYR A 209 -4.13 15.35 -4.56
C TYR A 209 -2.79 15.47 -5.29
N ASP A 210 -2.64 14.69 -6.36
CA ASP A 210 -1.54 14.76 -7.31
C ASP A 210 -1.89 15.79 -8.41
N PRO A 211 -1.26 16.99 -8.43
CA PRO A 211 -1.57 18.01 -9.43
C PRO A 211 -1.17 17.63 -10.86
N ALA A 212 -0.33 16.60 -11.04
CA ALA A 212 0.01 16.08 -12.37
C ALA A 212 -1.09 15.16 -12.94
N VAL A 213 -1.99 14.65 -12.10
CA VAL A 213 -3.12 13.79 -12.49
C VAL A 213 -4.44 14.54 -12.40
N LEU A 214 -4.62 15.36 -11.36
CA LEU A 214 -5.82 16.16 -11.13
C LEU A 214 -5.42 17.63 -10.94
N PRO A 215 -5.45 18.46 -11.99
CA PRO A 215 -5.22 19.89 -11.87
C PRO A 215 -6.19 20.55 -10.88
N PHE A 216 -5.75 21.65 -10.27
CA PHE A 216 -6.55 22.35 -9.25
C PHE A 216 -7.93 22.79 -9.76
N GLU A 217 -8.01 23.33 -10.98
CA GLU A 217 -9.27 23.78 -11.58
C GLU A 217 -10.24 22.60 -11.76
N GLU A 218 -9.76 21.46 -12.28
CA GLU A 218 -10.55 20.23 -12.44
C GLU A 218 -11.05 19.67 -11.09
N LEU A 219 -10.24 19.75 -10.02
CA LEU A 219 -10.69 19.38 -8.68
C LEU A 219 -11.87 20.26 -8.22
N VAL A 220 -11.79 21.57 -8.42
CA VAL A 220 -12.86 22.50 -8.04
C VAL A 220 -14.10 22.29 -8.90
N GLU A 221 -13.95 22.07 -10.21
CA GLU A 221 -15.05 21.77 -11.14
C GLU A 221 -15.76 20.46 -10.79
N ALA A 222 -15.00 19.40 -10.49
CA ALA A 222 -15.54 18.12 -10.04
C ALA A 222 -16.30 18.28 -8.71
N GLY A 223 -15.72 19.02 -7.76
CA GLY A 223 -16.35 19.36 -6.49
C GLY A 223 -17.65 20.13 -6.69
N GLN A 224 -17.66 21.17 -7.53
CA GLN A 224 -18.85 21.98 -7.80
C GLN A 224 -19.95 21.16 -8.47
N SER A 225 -19.59 20.34 -9.46
CA SER A 225 -20.52 19.45 -10.17
C SER A 225 -21.18 18.44 -9.23
N ALA A 226 -20.44 17.98 -8.21
CA ALA A 226 -20.92 17.09 -7.16
C ALA A 226 -21.60 17.83 -5.98
N ARG A 227 -21.77 19.17 -6.03
CA ARG A 227 -22.26 20.00 -4.92
C ARG A 227 -21.44 19.84 -3.63
N CYS A 228 -20.14 19.68 -3.79
CA CYS A 228 -19.12 19.51 -2.76
C CYS A 228 -18.07 20.63 -2.79
N ALA A 229 -18.39 21.76 -3.45
CA ALA A 229 -17.55 22.96 -3.52
C ALA A 229 -18.42 24.23 -3.61
N ASP A 230 -19.26 24.46 -2.61
CA ASP A 230 -20.04 25.71 -2.46
C ASP A 230 -19.13 26.92 -2.17
N GLY A 231 -17.89 26.66 -1.77
CA GLY A 231 -16.81 27.64 -1.66
C GLY A 231 -15.45 26.97 -1.58
N VAL A 232 -14.38 27.73 -1.83
CA VAL A 232 -13.01 27.23 -1.90
C VAL A 232 -12.11 28.07 -1.02
N TYR A 233 -11.42 27.41 -0.09
CA TYR A 233 -10.40 27.99 0.76
C TYR A 233 -9.03 27.74 0.12
N VAL A 234 -8.40 28.80 -0.38
CA VAL A 234 -7.10 28.72 -1.04
C VAL A 234 -6.30 30.01 -0.91
N ASN A 235 -4.99 29.86 -0.79
CA ASN A 235 -4.04 30.97 -0.75
C ASN A 235 -3.32 31.15 -2.09
N GLY A 236 -3.04 32.42 -2.42
CA GLY A 236 -2.29 32.82 -3.61
C GLY A 236 -3.18 33.20 -4.80
N LEU A 237 -2.87 34.34 -5.41
CA LEU A 237 -3.68 34.95 -6.48
C LEU A 237 -3.99 34.01 -7.65
N PRO A 238 -3.03 33.25 -8.23
CA PRO A 238 -3.33 32.39 -9.37
C PRO A 238 -4.40 31.33 -9.07
N ARG A 239 -4.36 30.71 -7.88
CA ARG A 239 -5.36 29.71 -7.48
C ARG A 239 -6.69 30.35 -7.10
N GLN A 240 -6.68 31.53 -6.50
CA GLN A 240 -7.90 32.28 -6.21
C GLN A 240 -8.63 32.68 -7.50
N GLU A 241 -7.91 33.10 -8.53
CA GLU A 241 -8.48 33.43 -9.85
C GLU A 241 -9.07 32.20 -10.53
N LEU A 242 -8.37 31.06 -10.52
CA LEU A 242 -8.90 29.80 -11.06
C LEU A 242 -10.17 29.35 -10.32
N ALA A 243 -10.15 29.34 -8.98
CA ALA A 243 -11.32 29.00 -8.19
C ALA A 243 -12.50 29.95 -8.46
N ALA A 244 -12.24 31.26 -8.59
CA ALA A 244 -13.26 32.26 -8.85
C ALA A 244 -13.97 32.07 -10.21
N LYS A 245 -13.29 31.50 -11.22
CA LYS A 245 -13.92 31.16 -12.51
C LYS A 245 -14.96 30.06 -12.36
N VAL A 246 -14.75 29.14 -11.43
CA VAL A 246 -15.63 27.98 -11.21
C VAL A 246 -16.73 28.32 -10.22
N VAL A 247 -16.39 28.73 -8.99
CA VAL A 247 -17.37 28.94 -7.90
C VAL A 247 -17.83 30.39 -7.74
N GLY A 248 -17.24 31.33 -8.49
CA GLY A 248 -17.50 32.77 -8.35
C GLY A 248 -16.68 33.43 -7.24
N SER A 249 -16.27 34.68 -7.43
CA SER A 249 -15.34 35.38 -6.53
C SER A 249 -15.83 35.50 -5.07
N LYS A 250 -17.14 35.50 -4.83
CA LYS A 250 -17.72 35.58 -3.47
C LYS A 250 -17.57 34.29 -2.67
N ALA A 251 -17.37 33.17 -3.35
CA ALA A 251 -17.21 31.84 -2.77
C ALA A 251 -15.73 31.44 -2.63
N VAL A 252 -14.81 32.35 -2.94
CA VAL A 252 -13.36 32.16 -2.73
C VAL A 252 -12.97 32.82 -1.41
N HIS A 253 -12.32 32.04 -0.55
CA HIS A 253 -11.91 32.46 0.79
C HIS A 253 -10.40 32.23 0.96
N SER A 254 -9.75 33.08 1.75
CA SER A 254 -8.39 32.81 2.21
C SER A 254 -8.41 31.64 3.20
N GLU A 255 -7.37 30.81 3.21
CA GLU A 255 -7.34 29.68 4.14
C GLU A 255 -7.30 30.16 5.58
N THR A 256 -8.08 29.48 6.44
CA THR A 256 -8.09 29.69 7.89
C THR A 256 -7.68 28.40 8.60
N ALA A 257 -7.64 28.42 9.93
CA ALA A 257 -7.32 27.23 10.71
C ALA A 257 -8.34 26.11 10.44
N PHE A 258 -7.84 24.92 10.10
CA PHE A 258 -8.65 23.72 9.91
C PHE A 258 -8.79 22.96 11.22
N ARG A 259 -10.03 22.70 11.61
CA ARG A 259 -10.36 21.80 12.72
C ARG A 259 -10.90 20.50 12.17
N PRO A 260 -10.19 19.36 12.29
CA PRO A 260 -10.70 18.06 11.85
C PRO A 260 -12.05 17.72 12.49
N ASP A 261 -12.85 16.97 11.75
CA ASP A 261 -14.06 16.32 12.27
C ASP A 261 -13.69 15.28 13.35
N ASP A 262 -14.61 15.03 14.28
CA ASP A 262 -14.42 14.00 15.33
C ASP A 262 -14.69 12.58 14.82
N THR A 263 -15.36 12.45 13.67
CA THR A 263 -15.74 11.19 13.04
C THR A 263 -15.16 11.08 11.63
N PRO A 264 -13.82 10.99 11.48
CA PRO A 264 -13.19 10.92 10.17
C PRO A 264 -13.68 9.72 9.37
N LYS A 265 -13.84 9.89 8.05
CA LYS A 265 -14.32 8.82 7.15
C LYS A 265 -15.65 8.23 7.65
N TYR A 266 -16.65 9.09 7.83
CA TYR A 266 -17.94 8.77 8.45
C TYR A 266 -18.52 7.41 8.04
N TYR A 267 -18.62 7.11 6.74
CA TYR A 267 -19.22 5.86 6.26
C TYR A 267 -18.38 4.65 6.65
N LEU A 268 -17.05 4.74 6.52
CA LEU A 268 -16.13 3.70 6.97
C LEU A 268 -16.23 3.47 8.48
N ALA A 269 -16.34 4.55 9.27
CA ALA A 269 -16.43 4.53 10.73
C ALA A 269 -17.67 3.79 11.28
N GLN A 270 -18.74 3.67 10.46
CA GLN A 270 -19.95 2.91 10.82
C GLN A 270 -19.81 1.40 10.60
N THR A 271 -18.69 0.92 10.08
CA THR A 271 -18.49 -0.50 9.73
C THR A 271 -17.38 -1.14 10.54
N LEU A 272 -17.27 -2.47 10.47
CA LEU A 272 -16.13 -3.20 11.04
C LEU A 272 -14.79 -2.80 10.39
N TYR A 273 -14.81 -2.28 9.16
CA TYR A 273 -13.60 -1.91 8.44
C TYR A 273 -12.88 -0.72 9.07
N ARG A 274 -13.50 0.02 10.01
CA ARG A 274 -12.80 1.02 10.83
C ARG A 274 -11.64 0.45 11.64
N PHE A 275 -11.61 -0.87 11.84
CA PHE A 275 -10.54 -1.57 12.55
C PHE A 275 -9.46 -2.15 11.62
N VAL A 276 -9.64 -2.04 10.30
CA VAL A 276 -8.68 -2.53 9.31
C VAL A 276 -7.72 -1.39 8.96
N PRO A 277 -6.40 -1.54 9.18
CA PRO A 277 -5.42 -0.55 8.77
C PRO A 277 -5.46 -0.33 7.26
N MET A 278 -5.51 0.92 6.82
CA MET A 278 -5.56 1.31 5.40
C MET A 278 -4.58 2.46 5.16
N THR A 279 -3.99 2.54 3.97
CA THR A 279 -3.28 3.75 3.57
C THR A 279 -4.27 4.92 3.40
N PRO A 280 -3.81 6.19 3.38
CA PRO A 280 -4.68 7.34 3.13
C PRO A 280 -5.58 7.16 1.91
N LEU A 281 -5.03 6.72 0.79
CA LEU A 281 -5.78 6.52 -0.46
C LEU A 281 -6.77 5.36 -0.35
N GLN A 282 -6.35 4.22 0.22
CA GLN A 282 -7.27 3.11 0.47
C GLN A 282 -8.46 3.55 1.33
N SER A 283 -8.22 4.33 2.39
CA SER A 283 -9.29 4.80 3.29
C SER A 283 -10.28 5.74 2.60
N ALA A 284 -9.79 6.61 1.71
CA ALA A 284 -10.63 7.52 0.93
C ALA A 284 -11.53 6.73 -0.05
N ARG A 285 -10.96 5.78 -0.79
CA ARG A 285 -11.70 4.92 -1.73
C ARG A 285 -12.68 4.00 -1.01
N ALA A 286 -12.27 3.38 0.10
CA ALA A 286 -13.14 2.51 0.91
C ALA A 286 -14.33 3.29 1.49
N ASN A 287 -14.11 4.48 2.05
CA ASN A 287 -15.18 5.34 2.54
C ASN A 287 -16.15 5.74 1.43
N ALA A 288 -15.64 6.04 0.23
CA ALA A 288 -16.47 6.37 -0.93
C ALA A 288 -17.33 5.17 -1.38
N LEU A 289 -16.76 3.96 -1.45
CA LEU A 289 -17.49 2.73 -1.80
C LEU A 289 -18.59 2.43 -0.79
N ILE A 290 -18.27 2.42 0.50
CA ILE A 290 -19.26 2.16 1.57
C ILE A 290 -20.38 3.21 1.53
N GLY A 291 -20.04 4.48 1.30
CA GLY A 291 -21.03 5.54 1.19
C GLY A 291 -21.97 5.44 -0.03
N LYS A 292 -21.63 4.59 -1.01
CA LYS A 292 -22.50 4.21 -2.14
C LYS A 292 -23.28 2.92 -1.89
N GLY A 293 -22.98 2.20 -0.81
CA GLY A 293 -23.52 0.88 -0.52
C GLY A 293 -22.70 -0.27 -1.12
N ASP A 294 -21.52 0.01 -1.66
CA ASP A 294 -20.62 -0.98 -2.24
C ASP A 294 -19.67 -1.56 -1.19
N SER A 295 -19.17 -2.78 -1.44
CA SER A 295 -18.12 -3.38 -0.62
C SER A 295 -16.78 -2.67 -0.82
N PRO A 296 -16.01 -2.37 0.25
CA PRO A 296 -14.67 -1.80 0.12
C PRO A 296 -13.62 -2.84 -0.27
N GLU A 297 -13.94 -4.14 -0.34
CA GLU A 297 -12.94 -5.20 -0.56
C GLU A 297 -12.14 -5.06 -1.85
N ALA A 298 -12.71 -4.43 -2.88
CA ALA A 298 -12.01 -4.15 -4.14
C ALA A 298 -10.75 -3.28 -3.98
N VAL A 299 -10.64 -2.53 -2.88
CA VAL A 299 -9.49 -1.66 -2.59
C VAL A 299 -8.60 -2.20 -1.47
N LEU A 300 -8.90 -3.39 -0.94
CA LEU A 300 -8.18 -4.03 0.16
C LEU A 300 -7.33 -5.19 -0.35
N SER A 301 -6.22 -5.44 0.35
CA SER A 301 -5.40 -6.63 0.12
C SER A 301 -6.06 -7.87 0.70
N PRO A 302 -5.71 -9.08 0.20
CA PRO A 302 -6.16 -10.33 0.78
C PRO A 302 -6.00 -10.45 2.32
N ARG A 303 -4.89 -9.97 2.90
CA ARG A 303 -4.67 -9.96 4.35
C ARG A 303 -5.54 -8.93 5.07
N GLN A 304 -5.82 -7.77 4.45
CA GLN A 304 -6.80 -6.81 4.99
C GLN A 304 -8.20 -7.42 5.02
N ILE A 305 -8.60 -8.16 3.98
CA ILE A 305 -9.88 -8.87 3.92
C ILE A 305 -9.92 -10.00 4.96
N GLN A 306 -8.84 -10.77 5.10
CA GLN A 306 -8.72 -11.80 6.13
C GLN A 306 -8.86 -11.21 7.54
N LEU A 307 -8.23 -10.06 7.79
CA LEU A 307 -8.37 -9.33 9.04
C LEU A 307 -9.83 -8.90 9.28
N ALA A 308 -10.49 -8.34 8.27
CA ALA A 308 -11.91 -7.99 8.35
C ALA A 308 -12.78 -9.20 8.76
N ALA A 309 -12.50 -10.38 8.20
CA ALA A 309 -13.18 -11.63 8.58
C ALA A 309 -12.90 -12.04 10.04
N GLN A 310 -11.65 -11.89 10.52
CA GLN A 310 -11.30 -12.17 11.92
C GLN A 310 -11.99 -11.22 12.90
N ILE A 311 -12.07 -9.93 12.56
CA ILE A 311 -12.79 -8.91 13.34
C ILE A 311 -14.27 -9.28 13.44
N SER A 312 -14.88 -9.65 12.30
CA SER A 312 -16.27 -10.08 12.24
C SER A 312 -16.55 -11.30 13.12
N ALA A 313 -15.62 -12.27 13.15
CA ALA A 313 -15.73 -13.46 14.00
C ALA A 313 -15.55 -13.18 15.50
N ARG A 314 -14.89 -12.07 15.88
CA ARG A 314 -14.56 -11.72 17.28
C ARG A 314 -14.94 -10.26 17.62
N PRO A 315 -16.20 -9.84 17.54
CA PRO A 315 -16.59 -8.43 17.63
C PRO A 315 -16.31 -7.80 19.00
N LYS A 316 -16.14 -8.60 20.06
CA LYS A 316 -15.89 -8.16 21.44
C LYS A 316 -14.40 -8.17 21.84
N ALA A 317 -13.48 -8.39 20.90
CA ALA A 317 -12.04 -8.50 21.21
C ALA A 317 -11.33 -7.16 21.49
N GLY A 318 -12.07 -6.04 21.59
CA GLY A 318 -11.47 -4.73 21.91
C GLY A 318 -10.62 -4.15 20.77
N TRP A 319 -11.05 -4.35 19.53
CA TRP A 319 -10.37 -3.82 18.33
C TRP A 319 -10.23 -2.30 18.40
N ARG A 320 -9.03 -1.80 18.07
CA ARG A 320 -8.73 -0.37 18.04
C ARG A 320 -9.09 0.21 16.68
N ASN A 321 -9.69 1.41 16.68
CA ASN A 321 -9.93 2.15 15.45
C ASN A 321 -8.60 2.44 14.75
N ALA A 322 -8.53 2.16 13.44
CA ALA A 322 -7.37 2.34 12.60
C ALA A 322 -7.53 3.52 11.61
N ILE A 323 -8.69 4.18 11.58
CA ILE A 323 -8.92 5.35 10.73
C ILE A 323 -8.02 6.50 11.19
N GLY A 324 -7.22 7.03 10.27
CA GLY A 324 -6.33 8.16 10.53
C GLY A 324 -5.02 7.81 11.24
N GLU A 325 -4.83 6.53 11.60
CA GLU A 325 -3.57 6.03 12.14
C GLU A 325 -2.53 5.84 11.03
N ASP A 326 -1.24 5.88 11.40
CA ASP A 326 -0.17 5.48 10.48
C ASP A 326 -0.34 4.01 10.09
N PHE A 327 -0.36 3.74 8.78
CA PHE A 327 -0.66 2.42 8.25
C PHE A 327 0.28 1.34 8.81
N GLN A 328 1.59 1.59 8.86
CA GLN A 328 2.56 0.58 9.31
C GLN A 328 2.43 0.33 10.80
N LYS A 329 2.27 1.38 11.62
CA LYS A 329 2.04 1.23 13.07
C LYS A 329 0.75 0.48 13.37
N ALA A 330 -0.34 0.83 12.69
CA ALA A 330 -1.62 0.14 12.86
C ALA A 330 -1.54 -1.32 12.40
N TRP A 331 -0.79 -1.62 11.33
CA TRP A 331 -0.55 -2.98 10.85
C TRP A 331 0.26 -3.83 11.85
N GLU A 332 1.31 -3.26 12.43
CA GLU A 332 2.14 -3.96 13.42
C GLU A 332 1.37 -4.26 14.70
N ALA A 333 0.52 -3.32 15.16
CA ALA A 333 -0.36 -3.55 16.29
C ALA A 333 -1.31 -4.75 16.04
N PHE A 334 -1.78 -4.95 14.81
CA PHE A 334 -2.61 -6.11 14.46
C PHE A 334 -1.89 -7.45 14.63
N ARG A 335 -0.61 -7.59 14.24
CA ARG A 335 0.14 -8.85 14.38
C ARG A 335 0.30 -9.34 15.84
N SER A 336 -0.10 -8.51 16.80
CA SER A 336 -0.05 -8.78 18.23
C SER A 336 -1.32 -9.48 18.78
N TYR A 337 -2.37 -9.62 17.96
CA TYR A 337 -3.69 -10.19 18.33
C TYR A 337 -3.93 -11.59 17.78
#